data_AF-A0AAD5PCH5-F1
#
_entry.id   AF-A0AAD5PCH5-F1
#
_cell.length_a   1.000
_cell.length_b   1.000
_cell.length_c   1.000
_cell.angle_alpha   90.00
_cell.angle_beta   90.00
_cell.angle_gamma   90.00
#
_symmetry.space_group_name_H-M   'P 1'
#
loop_
_entity.id
_entity.type
_entity.pdbx_description
1 polymer ?
#
loop_
_entity_poly.entity_id
_entity_poly.type
_entity_poly.pdbx_seq_one_letter_code
_entity_poly.pdbx_strand_id
1 'polypeptide(L)'
;MCGILFSLTTSDNAPNIEQWETLKKINIKRGPDSQQTQTIEVSNHLLQFYSTVLHLRGHNNVPQPVYENGNILCWNGEIFDGLSISLEENDTSALMQRLTTVDPNDPTTLLDVFSQIEGPFAFVYWQEQSKRLWFGRDCLGRRSLLWCRNEDSFLLSSTAKPNEPLEWQEVPANGIYSIQLNNDTTFSEPFEPIFKVNQIPVQLYPWLQKEEKPKLPLPFPRLNPEVPELDTELLDSHDQLPELDERVQQAIHDFTNILDDAVKRRTADILFIDSIHSRPRVAVLFSGGLDCICLAALAHRHLPLSEPIDLLNVAFENPRAQNAKQQKQKSENSNSNNNNTTVYNTPDRITGRNSVQELRKIAPERTWHFVEINVPYSEAMTYRNHIIDLMYPLDTVMDLSIAMALWFASRGKGEIDVNGAYESYESHARVLISGLGADEQLGGYSRHREAFRHGGWERLISEVNNDHFFSNMICAETCYQMNIDTTRCRSDIL
;
A
#
# COMPACT_ATOMS: atom_id res chain seq x y z
N MET A 1 -6.34 7.36 -3.54
CA MET A 1 -4.89 7.51 -3.85
C MET A 1 -4.77 8.32 -5.13
N CYS A 2 -3.65 8.99 -5.38
CA CYS A 2 -3.43 9.64 -6.68
C CYS A 2 -3.16 8.60 -7.78
N GLY A 3 -3.28 9.02 -9.04
CA GLY A 3 -2.90 8.23 -10.22
C GLY A 3 -1.80 8.94 -11.00
N ILE A 4 -0.80 8.19 -11.43
CA ILE A 4 0.29 8.64 -12.30
C ILE A 4 0.12 7.96 -13.65
N LEU A 5 0.32 8.70 -14.73
CA LEU A 5 0.47 8.18 -16.07
C LEU A 5 1.52 9.00 -16.81
N PHE A 6 2.47 8.34 -17.45
CA PHE A 6 3.56 8.97 -18.17
C PHE A 6 3.86 8.23 -19.46
N SER A 7 4.24 8.97 -20.50
CA SER A 7 4.80 8.41 -21.72
C SER A 7 6.07 9.13 -22.15
N LEU A 8 7.05 8.35 -22.56
CA LEU A 8 8.22 8.78 -23.32
C LEU A 8 8.16 8.11 -24.69
N THR A 9 8.10 8.90 -25.76
CA THR A 9 8.13 8.40 -27.15
C THR A 9 9.10 9.22 -28.00
N THR A 10 9.46 8.74 -29.19
CA THR A 10 10.09 9.59 -30.21
C THR A 10 9.06 10.55 -30.80
N SER A 11 9.47 11.72 -31.25
CA SER A 11 8.56 12.75 -31.79
C SER A 11 7.80 12.28 -33.03
N ASP A 12 8.39 11.33 -33.78
CA ASP A 12 7.77 10.71 -34.95
C ASP A 12 6.72 9.64 -34.57
N ASN A 13 6.74 9.15 -33.33
CA ASN A 13 5.84 8.14 -32.81
C ASN A 13 4.97 8.74 -31.68
N ALA A 14 3.74 9.15 -32.01
CA ALA A 14 2.79 9.54 -30.97
C ALA A 14 2.38 8.30 -30.14
N PRO A 15 2.10 8.46 -28.83
CA PRO A 15 1.51 7.38 -28.05
C PRO A 15 0.20 6.94 -28.69
N ASN A 16 -0.09 5.63 -28.64
CA ASN A 16 -1.38 5.11 -29.09
C ASN A 16 -2.50 5.84 -28.32
N ILE A 17 -3.24 6.69 -29.03
CA ILE A 17 -4.24 7.61 -28.45
C ILE A 17 -5.33 6.82 -27.71
N GLU A 18 -5.75 5.68 -28.26
CA GLU A 18 -6.78 4.84 -27.64
C GLU A 18 -6.28 4.22 -26.32
N GLN A 19 -5.03 3.73 -26.32
CA GLN A 19 -4.40 3.21 -25.11
C GLN A 19 -4.24 4.32 -24.06
N TRP A 20 -3.74 5.50 -24.46
CA TRP A 20 -3.55 6.64 -23.57
C TRP A 20 -4.87 7.11 -22.93
N GLU A 21 -5.94 7.28 -23.71
CA GLU A 21 -7.24 7.67 -23.17
C GLU A 21 -7.87 6.59 -22.29
N THR A 22 -7.61 5.31 -22.57
CA THR A 22 -8.03 4.21 -21.70
C THR A 22 -7.31 4.27 -20.35
N LEU A 23 -5.99 4.49 -20.36
CA LEU A 23 -5.18 4.63 -19.14
C LEU A 23 -5.58 5.87 -18.33
N LYS A 24 -5.91 6.98 -18.98
CA LYS A 24 -6.46 8.17 -18.31
C LYS A 24 -7.76 7.83 -17.58
N LYS A 25 -8.72 7.22 -18.26
CA LYS A 25 -10.03 6.86 -17.66
C LYS A 25 -9.92 5.98 -16.42
N ILE A 26 -8.99 5.02 -16.39
CA ILE A 26 -8.80 4.17 -15.22
C ILE A 26 -8.09 4.91 -14.08
N ASN A 27 -7.09 5.76 -14.37
CA ASN A 27 -6.40 6.55 -13.36
C ASN A 27 -7.29 7.64 -12.72
N ILE A 28 -8.28 8.17 -13.44
CA ILE A 28 -9.28 9.12 -12.88
C ILE A 28 -10.00 8.54 -11.65
N LYS A 29 -10.26 7.23 -11.64
CA LYS A 29 -10.94 6.57 -10.51
C LYS A 29 -10.11 6.58 -9.23
N ARG A 30 -8.78 6.71 -9.33
CA ARG A 30 -7.89 6.82 -8.17
C ARG A 30 -8.02 8.23 -7.57
N GLY A 31 -7.86 9.25 -8.42
CA GLY A 31 -7.85 10.67 -8.05
C GLY A 31 -8.93 11.50 -8.73
N PRO A 32 -10.17 11.52 -8.19
CA PRO A 32 -11.29 12.22 -8.80
C PRO A 32 -11.26 13.76 -8.62
N ASP A 33 -10.47 14.30 -7.70
CA ASP A 33 -10.57 15.72 -7.29
C ASP A 33 -9.88 16.69 -8.27
N SER A 34 -8.86 16.25 -8.99
CA SER A 34 -8.19 17.05 -10.02
C SER A 34 -7.49 16.15 -11.03
N GLN A 35 -7.38 16.61 -12.28
CA GLN A 35 -6.69 15.93 -13.36
C GLN A 35 -5.97 16.95 -14.23
N GLN A 36 -4.69 16.76 -14.51
CA GLN A 36 -3.96 17.61 -15.46
C GLN A 36 -2.99 16.80 -16.30
N THR A 37 -2.67 17.36 -17.46
CA THR A 37 -1.65 16.87 -18.38
C THR A 37 -0.61 17.96 -18.59
N GLN A 38 0.66 17.60 -18.55
CA GLN A 38 1.77 18.44 -19.01
C GLN A 38 2.54 17.69 -20.10
N THR A 39 2.89 18.37 -21.18
CA THR A 39 3.69 17.80 -22.28
C THR A 39 4.90 18.67 -22.52
N ILE A 40 6.05 18.04 -22.74
CA ILE A 40 7.30 18.72 -23.15
C ILE A 40 7.97 17.94 -24.28
N GLU A 41 8.74 18.66 -25.08
CA GLU A 41 9.61 18.09 -26.12
C GLU A 41 11.07 18.33 -25.74
N VAL A 42 11.88 17.28 -25.80
CA VAL A 42 13.29 17.30 -25.47
C VAL A 42 14.06 16.57 -26.54
N SER A 43 14.91 17.28 -27.28
CA SER A 43 15.62 16.75 -28.45
C SER A 43 14.62 16.21 -29.49
N ASN A 44 14.58 14.89 -29.71
CA ASN A 44 13.64 14.20 -30.58
C ASN A 44 12.63 13.36 -29.79
N HIS A 45 12.45 13.61 -28.50
CA HIS A 45 11.55 12.87 -27.62
C HIS A 45 10.37 13.72 -27.16
N LEU A 46 9.19 13.10 -27.14
CA LEU A 46 7.97 13.64 -26.57
C LEU A 46 7.73 13.01 -25.20
N LEU A 47 7.62 13.85 -24.17
CA LEU A 47 7.31 13.43 -22.81
C LEU A 47 5.93 13.96 -22.44
N GLN A 48 5.03 13.07 -22.04
CA GLN A 48 3.69 13.41 -21.59
C GLN A 48 3.49 12.91 -20.16
N PHE A 49 3.10 13.82 -19.28
CA PHE A 49 2.84 13.59 -17.87
C PHE A 49 1.36 13.81 -17.61
N TYR A 50 0.70 12.87 -16.97
CA TYR A 50 -0.68 12.98 -16.53
C TYR A 50 -0.77 12.54 -15.08
N SER A 51 -1.50 13.29 -14.27
CA SER A 51 -1.76 12.91 -12.89
C SER A 51 -3.20 13.18 -12.50
N THR A 52 -3.69 12.35 -11.59
CA THR A 52 -5.03 12.44 -11.01
C THR A 52 -4.89 12.52 -9.49
N VAL A 53 -5.60 13.44 -8.85
CA VAL A 53 -5.39 13.76 -7.43
C VAL A 53 -6.57 13.29 -6.60
N LEU A 54 -6.28 12.53 -5.54
CA LEU A 54 -7.18 12.37 -4.39
C LEU A 54 -6.63 13.25 -3.28
N HIS A 55 -7.28 14.37 -3.01
CA HIS A 55 -6.84 15.36 -2.04
C HIS A 55 -7.01 14.86 -0.60
N LEU A 56 -5.91 14.63 0.11
CA LEU A 56 -5.93 14.11 1.50
C LEU A 56 -5.29 15.06 2.52
N ARG A 57 -4.38 15.95 2.08
CA ARG A 57 -3.55 16.79 2.95
C ARG A 57 -3.40 18.21 2.41
N GLY A 58 -3.41 19.18 3.32
CA GLY A 58 -3.27 20.61 3.06
C GLY A 58 -4.60 21.31 2.73
N HIS A 59 -4.76 22.59 3.05
CA HIS A 59 -6.06 23.26 2.94
C HIS A 59 -6.66 23.32 1.53
N ASN A 60 -5.79 23.36 0.51
CA ASN A 60 -6.20 23.48 -0.87
C ASN A 60 -5.74 22.27 -1.66
N ASN A 61 -6.60 21.84 -2.60
CA ASN A 61 -6.23 20.88 -3.62
C ASN A 61 -5.01 21.39 -4.39
N VAL A 62 -3.95 20.57 -4.48
CA VAL A 62 -2.75 20.83 -5.29
C VAL A 62 -2.85 20.00 -6.57
N PRO A 63 -3.22 20.60 -7.71
CA PRO A 63 -3.25 19.90 -8.98
C PRO A 63 -1.88 19.34 -9.36
N GLN A 64 -1.88 18.17 -9.99
CA GLN A 64 -0.67 17.49 -10.47
C GLN A 64 -0.83 17.13 -11.96
N PRO A 65 0.25 17.11 -12.76
CA PRO A 65 1.66 17.24 -12.37
C PRO A 65 2.03 18.65 -11.87
N VAL A 66 2.85 18.74 -10.83
CA VAL A 66 3.37 20.02 -10.32
C VAL A 66 4.49 20.50 -11.24
N TYR A 67 4.44 21.74 -11.69
CA TYR A 67 5.44 22.36 -12.55
C TYR A 67 6.13 23.52 -11.83
N GLU A 68 7.47 23.51 -11.76
CA GLU A 68 8.26 24.59 -11.17
C GLU A 68 9.65 24.68 -11.82
N ASN A 69 9.98 25.86 -12.37
CA ASN A 69 11.25 26.14 -13.03
C ASN A 69 11.64 25.10 -14.11
N GLY A 70 10.66 24.63 -14.88
CA GLY A 70 10.86 23.61 -15.91
C GLY A 70 10.78 22.16 -15.39
N ASN A 71 10.93 21.94 -14.08
CA ASN A 71 10.81 20.62 -13.50
C ASN A 71 9.33 20.21 -13.40
N ILE A 72 9.06 18.91 -13.52
CA ILE A 72 7.70 18.35 -13.47
C ILE A 72 7.66 17.19 -12.47
N LEU A 73 6.74 17.20 -11.52
CA LEU A 73 6.55 16.12 -10.54
C LEU A 73 5.13 15.52 -10.63
N CYS A 74 5.08 14.21 -10.86
CA CYS A 74 3.91 13.37 -10.61
C CYS A 74 4.16 12.59 -9.32
N TRP A 75 3.30 12.73 -8.32
CA TRP A 75 3.45 12.16 -6.99
C TRP A 75 2.19 11.42 -6.54
N ASN A 76 2.34 10.14 -6.20
CA ASN A 76 1.33 9.35 -5.52
C ASN A 76 1.96 8.78 -4.25
N GLY A 77 1.86 9.52 -3.15
CA GLY A 77 2.40 9.12 -1.87
C GLY A 77 1.99 10.07 -0.76
N GLU A 78 2.44 9.75 0.44
CA GLU A 78 2.19 10.51 1.66
C GLU A 78 3.49 10.59 2.45
N ILE A 79 3.88 11.80 2.88
CA ILE A 79 5.11 12.00 3.66
C ILE A 79 4.73 12.16 5.13
N PHE A 80 4.98 11.13 5.94
CA PHE A 80 4.66 11.14 7.38
C PHE A 80 5.82 11.65 8.24
N ASP A 81 7.06 11.54 7.76
CA ASP A 81 8.26 12.10 8.40
C ASP A 81 9.41 12.26 7.41
N GLY A 82 10.55 12.74 7.93
CA GLY A 82 11.82 12.83 7.25
C GLY A 82 11.98 14.11 6.45
N LEU A 83 10.87 14.71 6.02
CA LEU A 83 10.80 16.09 5.57
C LEU A 83 9.92 16.89 6.53
N SER A 84 10.36 18.10 6.90
CA SER A 84 9.59 19.02 7.73
C SER A 84 8.41 19.58 6.93
N ILE A 85 7.22 19.02 7.17
CA ILE A 85 5.97 19.44 6.54
C ILE A 85 4.96 19.69 7.65
N SER A 86 4.45 20.91 7.73
CA SER A 86 3.43 21.28 8.71
C SER A 86 2.08 20.61 8.42
N LEU A 87 1.16 20.68 9.38
CA LEU A 87 -0.20 20.12 9.26
C LEU A 87 -1.02 20.78 8.13
N GLU A 88 -0.72 22.04 7.84
CA GLU A 88 -1.47 22.86 6.87
C GLU A 88 -0.88 22.77 5.45
N GLU A 89 0.37 22.31 5.34
CA GLU A 89 1.09 22.18 4.08
C GLU A 89 0.73 20.89 3.33
N ASN A 90 0.78 20.99 2.00
CA ASN A 90 0.69 19.85 1.11
C ASN A 90 2.08 19.25 0.89
N ASP A 91 2.20 17.95 1.06
CA ASP A 91 3.45 17.20 0.95
C ASP A 91 4.04 17.20 -0.46
N THR A 92 3.20 17.21 -1.49
CA THR A 92 3.65 17.29 -2.89
C THR A 92 4.35 18.62 -3.17
N SER A 93 3.78 19.73 -2.68
CA SER A 93 4.41 21.06 -2.82
C SER A 93 5.72 21.15 -2.06
N ALA A 94 5.77 20.65 -0.82
CA ALA A 94 6.98 20.64 -0.01
C ALA A 94 8.09 19.79 -0.66
N LEU A 95 7.74 18.62 -1.20
CA LEU A 95 8.66 17.77 -1.94
C LEU A 95 9.19 18.46 -3.20
N MET A 96 8.31 19.09 -3.99
CA MET A 96 8.73 19.82 -5.19
C MET A 96 9.75 20.92 -4.86
N GLN A 97 9.47 21.73 -3.84
CA GLN A 97 10.38 22.77 -3.37
C GLN A 97 11.73 22.19 -2.93
N ARG A 98 11.73 21.03 -2.26
CA ARG A 98 12.99 20.38 -1.88
C ARG A 98 13.76 19.89 -3.11
N LEU A 99 13.08 19.26 -4.06
CA LEU A 99 13.69 18.73 -5.29
C LEU A 99 14.27 19.84 -6.18
N THR A 100 13.67 21.03 -6.22
CA THR A 100 14.21 22.15 -7.00
C THR A 100 15.49 22.76 -6.41
N THR A 101 15.83 22.44 -5.16
CA THR A 101 17.05 22.93 -4.48
C THR A 101 18.25 21.99 -4.57
N VAL A 102 18.06 20.76 -5.07
CA VAL A 102 19.14 19.76 -5.18
C VAL A 102 20.11 20.11 -6.32
N ASP A 103 21.35 19.62 -6.29
CA ASP A 103 22.29 19.81 -7.39
C ASP A 103 21.91 18.88 -8.56
N PRO A 104 21.48 19.41 -9.71
CA PRO A 104 21.06 18.58 -10.84
C PRO A 104 22.19 17.78 -11.48
N ASN A 105 23.45 18.14 -11.23
CA ASN A 105 24.59 17.40 -11.76
C ASN A 105 25.02 16.24 -10.86
N ASP A 106 24.60 16.23 -9.59
CA ASP A 106 24.91 15.17 -8.63
C ASP A 106 23.65 14.34 -8.29
N PRO A 107 23.50 13.14 -8.90
CA PRO A 107 22.46 12.17 -8.56
C PRO A 107 22.20 11.99 -7.07
N THR A 108 23.27 12.02 -6.26
CA THR A 108 23.20 11.67 -4.83
C THR A 108 22.39 12.68 -4.04
N THR A 109 22.32 13.93 -4.47
CA THR A 109 21.55 14.96 -3.77
C THR A 109 20.03 14.74 -3.88
N LEU A 110 19.54 14.24 -5.02
CA LEU A 110 18.14 13.84 -5.18
C LEU A 110 17.85 12.55 -4.39
N LEU A 111 18.74 11.56 -4.49
CA LEU A 111 18.58 10.29 -3.76
C LEU A 111 18.58 10.52 -2.23
N ASP A 112 19.40 11.44 -1.74
CA ASP A 112 19.42 11.84 -0.33
C ASP A 112 18.04 12.37 0.12
N VAL A 113 17.33 13.13 -0.72
CA VAL A 113 15.96 13.59 -0.42
C VAL A 113 15.01 12.41 -0.30
N PHE A 114 15.00 11.49 -1.28
CA PHE A 114 14.11 10.33 -1.25
C PHE A 114 14.44 9.35 -0.12
N SER A 115 15.70 9.22 0.27
CA SER A 115 16.11 8.36 1.39
C SER A 115 15.58 8.82 2.75
N GLN A 116 15.28 10.12 2.89
CA GLN A 116 14.74 10.68 4.12
C GLN A 116 13.23 10.44 4.23
N ILE A 117 12.51 10.26 3.12
CA ILE A 117 11.04 10.21 3.14
C ILE A 117 10.54 8.98 3.91
N GLU A 118 9.86 9.23 5.02
CA GLU A 118 9.12 8.18 5.74
C GLU A 118 7.66 8.19 5.31
N GLY A 119 7.34 7.29 4.37
CA GLY A 119 5.97 7.14 3.89
C GLY A 119 5.89 6.33 2.60
N PRO A 120 4.69 5.90 2.20
CA PRO A 120 4.49 5.17 0.96
C PRO A 120 4.53 6.13 -0.24
N PHE A 121 5.19 5.75 -1.34
CA PHE A 121 5.23 6.60 -2.52
C PHE A 121 5.50 5.87 -3.83
N ALA A 122 5.01 6.48 -4.91
CA ALA A 122 5.42 6.27 -6.28
C ALA A 122 5.52 7.63 -6.96
N PHE A 123 6.51 7.82 -7.83
CA PHE A 123 6.73 9.11 -8.46
C PHE A 123 7.30 9.02 -9.88
N VAL A 124 7.09 10.11 -10.63
CA VAL A 124 7.81 10.43 -11.86
C VAL A 124 8.22 11.89 -11.78
N TYR A 125 9.51 12.18 -11.93
CA TYR A 125 10.07 13.52 -11.80
C TYR A 125 10.98 13.86 -12.98
N TRP A 126 10.67 14.94 -13.67
CA TRP A 126 11.53 15.52 -14.70
C TRP A 126 12.40 16.61 -14.10
N GLN A 127 13.72 16.45 -14.19
CA GLN A 127 14.70 17.44 -13.80
C GLN A 127 15.21 18.17 -15.04
N GLU A 128 14.79 19.42 -15.21
CA GLU A 128 14.96 20.17 -16.46
C GLU A 128 16.43 20.53 -16.73
N GLN A 129 17.16 20.98 -15.71
CA GLN A 129 18.53 21.46 -15.88
C GLN A 129 19.49 20.33 -16.31
N SER A 130 19.29 19.13 -15.78
CA SER A 130 20.08 17.96 -16.16
C SER A 130 19.46 17.19 -17.32
N LYS A 131 18.23 17.48 -17.76
CA LYS A 131 17.45 16.71 -18.75
C LYS A 131 17.33 15.23 -18.37
N ARG A 132 17.03 14.99 -17.10
CA ARG A 132 16.96 13.65 -16.51
C ARG A 132 15.56 13.36 -15.98
N LEU A 133 15.00 12.24 -16.41
CA LEU A 133 13.79 11.67 -15.85
C LEU A 133 14.16 10.74 -14.70
N TRP A 134 13.46 10.86 -13.59
CA TRP A 134 13.56 10.00 -12.42
C TRP A 134 12.22 9.35 -12.14
N PHE A 135 12.20 8.08 -11.75
CA PHE A 135 10.97 7.40 -11.37
C PHE A 135 11.26 6.25 -10.42
N GLY A 136 10.27 5.84 -9.66
CA GLY A 136 10.42 4.73 -8.72
C GLY A 136 9.30 4.67 -7.70
N ARG A 137 9.49 3.79 -6.73
CA ARG A 137 8.57 3.53 -5.62
C ARG A 137 9.35 3.50 -4.31
N ASP A 138 8.64 3.58 -3.19
CA ASP A 138 9.24 3.30 -1.88
C ASP A 138 9.75 1.85 -1.80
N CYS A 139 10.69 1.58 -0.88
CA CYS A 139 11.37 0.29 -0.76
C CYS A 139 10.45 -0.92 -0.47
N LEU A 140 9.21 -0.68 -0.04
CA LEU A 140 8.20 -1.72 0.18
C LEU A 140 7.18 -1.82 -0.97
N GLY A 141 7.23 -0.92 -1.95
CA GLY A 141 6.32 -0.92 -3.08
C GLY A 141 4.86 -0.62 -2.71
N ARG A 142 4.57 0.11 -1.63
CA ARG A 142 3.19 0.32 -1.14
C ARG A 142 2.30 1.15 -2.07
N ARG A 143 2.88 1.89 -3.01
CA ARG A 143 2.13 2.61 -4.06
C ARG A 143 2.43 2.00 -5.41
N SER A 144 1.39 1.56 -6.12
CA SER A 144 1.55 0.92 -7.44
C SER A 144 2.12 1.89 -8.48
N LEU A 145 3.09 1.37 -9.23
CA LEU A 145 3.61 1.93 -10.46
C LEU A 145 3.98 0.77 -11.39
N LEU A 146 3.40 0.77 -12.58
CA LEU A 146 3.61 -0.23 -13.60
C LEU A 146 4.39 0.40 -14.75
N TRP A 147 5.21 -0.38 -15.42
CA TRP A 147 5.83 0.00 -16.69
C TRP A 147 5.33 -0.86 -17.85
N CYS A 148 5.34 -0.27 -19.03
CA CYS A 148 5.15 -0.98 -20.30
C CYS A 148 6.20 -0.42 -21.26
N ARG A 149 6.98 -1.32 -21.87
CA ARG A 149 8.15 -0.96 -22.68
C ARG A 149 8.11 -1.68 -24.02
N ASN A 150 8.41 -0.97 -25.09
CA ASN A 150 8.72 -1.51 -26.41
C ASN A 150 9.89 -0.71 -27.02
N GLU A 151 10.21 -0.96 -28.30
CA GLU A 151 11.36 -0.32 -28.96
C GLU A 151 11.22 1.21 -29.12
N ASP A 152 9.99 1.73 -29.15
CA ASP A 152 9.68 3.12 -29.50
C ASP A 152 9.01 3.93 -28.37
N SER A 153 8.46 3.24 -27.36
CA SER A 153 7.72 3.84 -26.27
C SER A 153 8.01 3.21 -24.91
N PHE A 154 8.02 4.08 -23.91
CA PHE A 154 8.08 3.73 -22.50
C PHE A 154 6.95 4.42 -21.76
N LEU A 155 6.10 3.61 -21.14
CA LEU A 155 4.94 4.06 -20.39
C LEU A 155 5.12 3.72 -18.92
N LEU A 156 4.70 4.64 -18.06
CA LEU A 156 4.50 4.37 -16.63
C LEU A 156 3.05 4.65 -16.27
N SER A 157 2.44 3.82 -15.43
CA SER A 157 1.05 4.04 -14.99
C SER A 157 0.80 3.45 -13.61
N SER A 158 0.04 4.11 -12.75
CA SER A 158 -0.35 3.52 -11.45
C SER A 158 -1.34 2.37 -11.56
N THR A 159 -2.05 2.27 -12.69
CA THR A 159 -2.97 1.16 -13.01
C THR A 159 -2.94 0.90 -14.50
N ALA A 160 -3.13 -0.35 -14.91
CA ALA A 160 -3.18 -0.72 -16.31
C ALA A 160 -4.26 -1.76 -16.54
N LYS A 161 -4.47 -2.08 -17.82
CA LYS A 161 -5.25 -3.24 -18.24
C LYS A 161 -4.37 -4.11 -19.14
N PRO A 162 -4.65 -5.43 -19.23
CA PRO A 162 -4.06 -6.27 -20.26
C PRO A 162 -4.26 -5.64 -21.65
N ASN A 163 -3.18 -5.51 -22.41
CA ASN A 163 -3.22 -4.94 -23.76
C ASN A 163 -2.25 -5.68 -24.69
N GLU A 164 -2.64 -6.85 -25.18
CA GLU A 164 -1.78 -7.65 -26.07
C GLU A 164 -1.37 -6.87 -27.34
N PRO A 165 -0.09 -6.93 -27.77
CA PRO A 165 1.01 -7.76 -27.24
C PRO A 165 1.82 -7.11 -26.11
N LEU A 166 1.45 -5.91 -25.65
CA LEU A 166 2.19 -5.15 -24.64
C LEU A 166 1.81 -5.59 -23.22
N GLU A 167 2.76 -6.22 -22.53
CA GLU A 167 2.59 -6.64 -21.15
C GLU A 167 3.03 -5.53 -20.18
N TRP A 168 2.15 -5.16 -19.25
CA TRP A 168 2.52 -4.31 -18.13
C TRP A 168 3.11 -5.17 -17.02
N GLN A 169 4.18 -4.65 -16.43
CA GLN A 169 4.83 -5.28 -15.29
C GLN A 169 4.94 -4.24 -14.17
N GLU A 170 4.96 -4.70 -12.93
CA GLU A 170 5.28 -3.82 -11.82
C GLU A 170 6.69 -3.24 -11.98
N VAL A 171 6.85 -1.94 -11.72
CA VAL A 171 8.17 -1.36 -11.50
C VAL A 171 8.69 -1.94 -10.19
N PRO A 172 9.85 -2.65 -10.18
CA PRO A 172 10.38 -3.26 -8.98
C PRO A 172 10.68 -2.21 -7.90
N ALA A 173 10.33 -2.51 -6.66
CA ALA A 173 10.59 -1.65 -5.49
C ALA A 173 12.05 -1.74 -4.99
N ASN A 174 12.99 -2.11 -5.86
CA ASN A 174 14.39 -2.35 -5.49
C ASN A 174 15.28 -1.10 -5.59
N GLY A 175 14.75 0.04 -6.02
CA GLY A 175 15.47 1.31 -6.05
C GLY A 175 14.75 2.42 -6.81
N ILE A 176 15.51 3.46 -7.13
CA ILE A 176 15.07 4.58 -7.96
C ILE A 176 15.75 4.49 -9.32
N TYR A 177 14.99 4.71 -10.38
CA TYR A 177 15.45 4.63 -11.76
C TYR A 177 15.64 6.02 -12.36
N SER A 178 16.55 6.13 -13.33
CA SER A 178 16.71 7.36 -14.11
C SER A 178 16.98 7.11 -15.60
N ILE A 179 16.53 8.06 -16.43
CA ILE A 179 16.75 8.11 -17.88
C ILE A 179 17.31 9.49 -18.22
N GLN A 180 18.47 9.52 -18.87
CA GLN A 180 19.18 10.74 -19.24
C GLN A 180 18.98 11.02 -20.74
N LEU A 181 18.37 12.17 -21.10
CA LEU A 181 18.00 12.49 -22.50
C LEU A 181 18.98 13.44 -23.22
N ASN A 182 20.19 13.63 -22.68
CA ASN A 182 21.21 14.50 -23.31
C ASN A 182 22.08 13.71 -24.29
N ASN A 183 22.41 14.32 -25.42
CA ASN A 183 23.21 13.69 -26.50
C ASN A 183 24.69 13.42 -26.14
N ASP A 184 25.21 14.01 -25.06
CA ASP A 184 26.64 13.95 -24.68
C ASP A 184 26.97 12.86 -23.64
N THR A 185 26.10 11.87 -23.43
CA THR A 185 26.33 10.85 -22.40
C THR A 185 27.36 9.82 -22.82
N THR A 186 28.63 10.11 -22.53
CA THR A 186 29.54 9.06 -22.04
C THR A 186 29.12 8.76 -20.62
N PHE A 187 28.52 7.59 -20.39
CA PHE A 187 28.38 7.08 -19.02
C PHE A 187 29.79 6.98 -18.45
N SER A 188 30.10 7.78 -17.42
CA SER A 188 31.28 7.51 -16.62
C SER A 188 31.06 6.16 -15.96
N GLU A 189 31.78 5.14 -16.44
CA GLU A 189 31.77 3.79 -15.88
C GLU A 189 31.94 3.79 -14.34
N PRO A 190 31.39 2.77 -13.63
CA PRO A 190 30.95 1.49 -14.17
C PRO A 190 29.46 1.23 -13.85
N PHE A 191 28.55 1.61 -14.75
CA PHE A 191 27.14 1.25 -14.62
C PHE A 191 26.71 0.47 -15.86
N GLU A 192 26.41 -0.82 -15.69
CA GLU A 192 25.71 -1.58 -16.71
C GLU A 192 24.22 -1.20 -16.70
N PRO A 193 23.64 -0.80 -17.85
CA PRO A 193 22.23 -0.44 -17.91
C PRO A 193 21.35 -1.68 -17.75
N ILE A 194 20.29 -1.58 -16.94
CA ILE A 194 19.37 -2.71 -16.74
C ILE A 194 18.63 -3.04 -18.04
N PHE A 195 18.17 -2.00 -18.74
CA PHE A 195 17.57 -2.09 -20.05
C PHE A 195 17.71 -0.76 -20.78
N LYS A 196 17.26 -0.72 -22.03
CA LYS A 196 17.24 0.50 -22.85
C LYS A 196 15.81 0.84 -23.27
N VAL A 197 15.50 2.14 -23.32
CA VAL A 197 14.28 2.72 -23.87
C VAL A 197 14.70 3.58 -25.05
N ASN A 198 14.26 3.27 -26.27
CA ASN A 198 14.66 4.01 -27.47
C ASN A 198 16.19 4.16 -27.57
N GLN A 199 16.93 3.08 -27.26
CA GLN A 199 18.39 3.02 -27.15
C GLN A 199 19.02 3.80 -25.98
N ILE A 200 18.22 4.52 -25.19
CA ILE A 200 18.66 5.25 -24.01
C ILE A 200 18.73 4.29 -22.82
N PRO A 201 19.89 4.11 -22.19
CA PRO A 201 20.02 3.26 -21.02
C PRO A 201 19.23 3.78 -19.82
N VAL A 202 18.61 2.86 -19.10
CA VAL A 202 17.98 3.10 -17.80
C VAL A 202 18.95 2.71 -16.69
N GLN A 203 19.23 3.67 -15.80
CA GLN A 203 20.09 3.47 -14.63
C GLN A 203 19.24 3.20 -13.39
N LEU A 204 19.67 2.26 -12.55
CA LEU A 204 19.09 1.99 -11.24
C LEU A 204 20.03 2.43 -10.12
N TYR A 205 19.46 3.06 -9.12
CA TYR A 205 20.05 3.36 -7.83
C TYR A 205 19.35 2.48 -6.79
N PRO A 206 19.94 1.33 -6.41
CA PRO A 206 19.28 0.34 -5.57
C PRO A 206 19.13 0.84 -4.12
N TRP A 207 18.12 0.34 -3.43
CA TRP A 207 18.05 0.46 -1.97
C TRP A 207 19.13 -0.43 -1.35
N LEU A 208 20.03 0.14 -0.55
CA LEU A 208 21.20 -0.54 0.02
C LEU A 208 21.16 -0.56 1.55
N GLN A 209 21.77 -1.57 2.17
CA GLN A 209 21.87 -1.65 3.64
C GLN A 209 23.09 -0.96 4.23
N LYS A 210 24.12 -0.75 3.42
CA LYS A 210 25.37 -0.11 3.83
C LYS A 210 25.44 1.30 3.29
N GLU A 211 26.12 2.17 4.02
CA GLU A 211 26.46 3.56 3.63
C GLU A 211 27.46 3.63 2.46
N GLU A 212 27.48 2.64 1.57
CA GLU A 212 28.29 2.70 0.36
C GLU A 212 27.56 3.56 -0.67
N LYS A 213 28.23 4.60 -1.16
CA LYS A 213 27.70 5.46 -2.22
C LYS A 213 27.51 4.65 -3.52
N PRO A 214 26.49 4.93 -4.36
CA PRO A 214 25.47 5.97 -4.24
C PRO A 214 24.35 5.63 -3.21
N LYS A 215 23.93 6.69 -2.50
CA LYS A 215 23.18 6.65 -1.24
C LYS A 215 21.68 6.46 -1.46
N LEU A 216 21.18 5.27 -1.19
CA LEU A 216 19.75 5.07 -1.00
C LEU A 216 19.56 4.03 0.11
N PRO A 217 19.83 4.38 1.38
CA PRO A 217 19.77 3.44 2.49
C PRO A 217 18.34 2.92 2.69
N LEU A 218 18.22 1.64 3.06
CA LEU A 218 16.96 1.11 3.56
C LEU A 218 16.60 1.83 4.88
N PRO A 219 15.35 2.29 5.05
CA PRO A 219 14.94 3.06 6.23
C PRO A 219 14.76 2.20 7.50
N PHE A 220 15.02 0.89 7.41
CA PHE A 220 14.92 -0.05 8.52
C PHE A 220 15.99 -1.15 8.42
N PRO A 221 16.42 -1.72 9.55
CA PRO A 221 17.43 -2.78 9.58
C PRO A 221 16.86 -4.13 9.09
N ARG A 222 17.74 -5.13 8.88
CA ARG A 222 17.32 -6.53 8.70
C ARG A 222 16.58 -7.03 9.94
N LEU A 223 15.72 -8.03 9.72
CA LEU A 223 15.20 -8.85 10.80
C LEU A 223 16.37 -9.38 11.64
N ASN A 224 16.26 -9.26 12.97
CA ASN A 224 17.28 -9.77 13.87
C ASN A 224 17.37 -11.30 13.73
N PRO A 225 18.49 -11.87 13.25
CA PRO A 225 18.64 -13.31 13.09
C PRO A 225 19.25 -13.97 14.34
N GLU A 226 19.49 -13.22 15.41
CA GLU A 226 20.01 -13.76 16.67
C GLU A 226 18.98 -14.69 17.31
N VAL A 227 19.41 -15.92 17.57
CA VAL A 227 18.62 -16.89 18.32
C VAL A 227 18.52 -16.40 19.77
N PRO A 228 17.31 -16.19 20.32
CA PRO A 228 17.18 -15.73 21.69
C PRO A 228 17.58 -16.83 22.68
N GLU A 229 18.27 -16.44 23.75
CA GLU A 229 18.56 -17.30 24.93
C GLU A 229 17.31 -17.41 25.82
N LEU A 230 16.17 -17.82 25.26
CA LEU A 230 14.91 -18.02 25.98
C LEU A 230 14.69 -19.51 26.24
N ASP A 231 14.21 -19.85 27.44
CA ASP A 231 13.86 -21.22 27.79
C ASP A 231 12.69 -21.69 26.91
N THR A 232 12.97 -22.63 26.00
CA THR A 232 12.00 -23.14 25.03
C THR A 232 10.82 -23.86 25.68
N GLU A 233 10.97 -24.32 26.93
CA GLU A 233 9.90 -25.03 27.66
C GLU A 233 8.73 -24.12 28.04
N LEU A 234 8.93 -22.79 28.12
CA LEU A 234 7.88 -21.83 28.49
C LEU A 234 6.84 -21.59 27.38
N LEU A 235 7.21 -21.82 26.12
CA LEU A 235 6.39 -21.45 24.95
C LEU A 235 5.29 -22.48 24.59
N ASP A 236 5.42 -23.72 25.08
CA ASP A 236 4.42 -24.79 24.87
C ASP A 236 3.36 -24.86 25.98
N SER A 237 3.50 -24.06 27.05
CA SER A 237 2.48 -23.97 28.09
C SER A 237 1.34 -23.04 27.62
N HIS A 238 0.27 -23.62 27.10
CA HIS A 238 -0.87 -22.88 26.54
C HIS A 238 -1.60 -21.93 27.51
N ASP A 239 -1.27 -21.97 28.82
CA ASP A 239 -2.05 -21.32 29.89
C ASP A 239 -1.25 -20.38 30.79
N GLN A 240 0.07 -20.19 30.59
CA GLN A 240 0.85 -19.22 31.38
C GLN A 240 1.34 -18.08 30.49
N LEU A 241 0.93 -16.86 30.84
CA LEU A 241 1.55 -15.66 30.30
C LEU A 241 3.04 -15.71 30.67
N PRO A 242 3.97 -15.49 29.71
CA PRO A 242 5.39 -15.47 30.02
C PRO A 242 5.65 -14.39 31.08
N GLU A 243 6.55 -14.67 32.04
CA GLU A 243 7.01 -13.62 32.96
C GLU A 243 7.66 -12.51 32.14
N LEU A 244 7.04 -11.33 32.17
CA LEU A 244 7.53 -10.15 31.47
C LEU A 244 8.65 -9.55 32.31
N ASP A 245 9.89 -9.88 31.96
CA ASP A 245 11.06 -9.21 32.54
C ASP A 245 11.09 -7.71 32.16
N GLU A 246 11.97 -6.94 32.79
CA GLU A 246 12.08 -5.49 32.53
C GLU A 246 12.39 -5.18 31.05
N ARG A 247 13.13 -6.07 30.37
CA ARG A 247 13.50 -5.88 28.96
C ARG A 247 12.28 -6.02 28.05
N VAL A 248 11.47 -7.06 28.26
CA VAL A 248 10.24 -7.29 27.50
C VAL A 248 9.22 -6.21 27.80
N GLN A 249 9.08 -5.78 29.05
CA GLN A 249 8.20 -4.66 29.42
C GLN A 249 8.59 -3.36 28.70
N GLN A 250 9.89 -3.04 28.65
CA GLN A 250 10.39 -1.88 27.92
C GLN A 250 10.12 -2.02 26.41
N ALA A 251 10.36 -3.19 25.82
CA ALA A 251 10.08 -3.43 24.41
C ALA A 251 8.59 -3.27 24.06
N ILE A 252 7.69 -3.76 24.93
CA ILE A 252 6.23 -3.56 24.77
C ILE A 252 5.89 -2.07 24.82
N HIS A 253 6.46 -1.32 25.77
CA HIS A 253 6.25 0.12 25.88
C HIS A 253 6.71 0.88 24.63
N ASP A 254 7.93 0.59 24.18
CA ASP A 254 8.53 1.23 23.00
C ASP A 254 7.74 0.90 21.73
N PHE A 255 7.39 -0.37 21.53
CA PHE A 255 6.57 -0.80 20.39
C PHE A 255 5.19 -0.14 20.40
N THR A 256 4.55 -0.07 21.57
CA THR A 256 3.25 0.60 21.72
C THR A 256 3.34 2.08 21.35
N ASN A 257 4.39 2.77 21.80
CA ASN A 257 4.59 4.18 21.48
C ASN A 257 4.86 4.41 19.98
N ILE A 258 5.69 3.56 19.36
CA ILE A 258 5.99 3.64 17.92
C ILE A 258 4.73 3.39 17.10
N LEU A 259 3.95 2.37 17.46
CA LEU A 259 2.70 2.05 16.75
C LEU A 259 1.64 3.14 16.95
N ASP A 260 1.52 3.69 18.17
CA ASP A 260 0.64 4.81 18.48
C ASP A 260 0.98 6.04 17.64
N ASP A 261 2.26 6.40 17.55
CA ASP A 261 2.72 7.53 16.74
C ASP A 261 2.54 7.27 15.23
N ALA A 262 2.77 6.05 14.76
CA ALA A 262 2.51 5.66 13.38
C ALA A 262 1.03 5.80 13.00
N VAL A 263 0.11 5.44 13.90
CA VAL A 263 -1.33 5.61 13.72
C VAL A 263 -1.70 7.09 13.78
N LYS A 264 -1.14 7.85 14.73
CA LYS A 264 -1.35 9.30 14.85
C LYS A 264 -1.01 10.01 13.54
N ARG A 265 0.18 9.79 12.98
CA ARG A 265 0.62 10.44 11.72
C ARG A 265 -0.27 10.12 10.52
N ARG A 266 -0.94 8.96 10.53
CA ARG A 266 -1.86 8.51 9.47
C ARG A 266 -3.29 9.01 9.66
N THR A 267 -3.63 9.56 10.83
CA THR A 267 -5.01 9.90 11.20
C THR A 267 -5.21 11.37 11.55
N ALA A 268 -4.23 12.01 12.17
CA ALA A 268 -4.34 13.37 12.71
C ALA A 268 -4.51 14.42 11.60
N ASP A 269 -3.76 14.27 10.51
CA ASP A 269 -3.59 15.30 9.47
C ASP A 269 -4.64 15.21 8.35
N ILE A 270 -5.62 14.32 8.51
CA ILE A 270 -6.68 14.12 7.52
C ILE A 270 -7.62 15.33 7.55
N LEU A 271 -7.86 15.96 6.42
CA LEU A 271 -8.73 17.13 6.35
C LEU A 271 -10.20 16.81 6.62
N PHE A 272 -10.89 17.75 7.26
CA PHE A 272 -12.34 17.84 7.21
C PHE A 272 -12.75 18.45 5.87
N ILE A 273 -13.12 17.60 4.90
CA ILE A 273 -13.53 18.05 3.57
C ILE A 273 -14.96 18.61 3.57
N ASP A 274 -15.79 18.17 4.51
CA ASP A 274 -17.15 18.66 4.69
C ASP A 274 -17.25 19.58 5.91
N SER A 275 -18.15 20.57 5.86
CA SER A 275 -18.53 21.40 7.01
C SER A 275 -19.28 20.63 8.11
N ILE A 276 -19.57 19.35 7.87
CA ILE A 276 -20.25 18.44 8.78
C ILE A 276 -19.20 17.66 9.57
N HIS A 277 -18.78 18.21 10.72
CA HIS A 277 -17.82 17.60 11.66
C HIS A 277 -18.32 16.32 12.36
N SER A 278 -19.40 15.71 11.86
CA SER A 278 -19.99 14.47 12.39
C SER A 278 -19.83 13.27 11.47
N ARG A 279 -19.15 13.43 10.33
CA ARG A 279 -18.85 12.33 9.40
C ARG A 279 -17.50 11.67 9.75
N PRO A 280 -17.37 10.35 9.57
CA PRO A 280 -16.11 9.65 9.81
C PRO A 280 -15.07 10.07 8.78
N ARG A 281 -13.93 10.60 9.23
CA ARG A 281 -12.76 10.84 8.37
C ARG A 281 -11.96 9.57 8.09
N VAL A 282 -11.95 8.68 9.08
CA VAL A 282 -11.18 7.43 9.08
C VAL A 282 -12.14 6.25 9.17
N ALA A 283 -11.88 5.25 8.33
CA ALA A 283 -12.43 3.93 8.47
C ALA A 283 -11.31 2.90 8.68
N VAL A 284 -11.61 1.81 9.37
CA VAL A 284 -10.71 0.67 9.55
C VAL A 284 -11.29 -0.52 8.80
N LEU A 285 -10.47 -1.17 7.98
CA LEU A 285 -10.80 -2.47 7.41
C LEU A 285 -10.73 -3.51 8.53
N PHE A 286 -11.90 -3.98 8.97
CA PHE A 286 -12.06 -4.56 10.30
C PHE A 286 -12.57 -6.00 10.23
N SER A 287 -11.65 -6.97 10.23
CA SER A 287 -11.97 -8.41 10.27
C SER A 287 -12.33 -8.89 11.69
N GLY A 288 -12.01 -8.11 12.73
CA GLY A 288 -12.02 -8.58 14.11
C GLY A 288 -10.75 -9.34 14.51
N GLY A 289 -9.72 -9.38 13.66
CA GLY A 289 -8.39 -9.83 14.06
C GLY A 289 -7.69 -8.82 14.97
N LEU A 290 -6.66 -9.27 15.69
CA LEU A 290 -5.90 -8.45 16.64
C LEU A 290 -5.38 -7.15 16.01
N ASP A 291 -4.83 -7.24 14.79
CA ASP A 291 -4.17 -6.12 14.11
C ASP A 291 -5.13 -4.94 13.90
N CYS A 292 -6.31 -5.21 13.32
CA CYS A 292 -7.29 -4.17 13.04
C CYS A 292 -7.94 -3.61 14.32
N ILE A 293 -8.04 -4.40 15.39
CA ILE A 293 -8.55 -3.95 16.69
C ILE A 293 -7.55 -3.00 17.35
N CYS A 294 -6.26 -3.37 17.37
CA CYS A 294 -5.20 -2.51 17.89
C CYS A 294 -5.16 -1.17 17.15
N LEU A 295 -5.22 -1.20 15.82
CA LEU A 295 -5.25 0.02 15.01
C LEU A 295 -6.49 0.88 15.28
N ALA A 296 -7.68 0.27 15.43
CA ALA A 296 -8.90 1.00 15.79
C ALA A 296 -8.77 1.67 17.17
N ALA A 297 -8.30 0.92 18.18
CA ALA A 297 -8.11 1.43 19.54
C ALA A 297 -7.09 2.59 19.60
N LEU A 298 -6.00 2.50 18.84
CA LEU A 298 -5.02 3.58 18.75
C LEU A 298 -5.57 4.79 17.99
N ALA A 299 -6.30 4.58 16.89
CA ALA A 299 -6.90 5.67 16.12
C ALA A 299 -7.87 6.51 16.96
N HIS A 300 -8.61 5.87 17.89
CA HIS A 300 -9.47 6.57 18.84
C HIS A 300 -8.73 7.64 19.66
N ARG A 301 -7.45 7.42 20.01
CA ARG A 301 -6.66 8.33 20.86
C ARG A 301 -6.30 9.64 20.16
N HIS A 302 -6.30 9.65 18.83
CA HIS A 302 -5.82 10.78 18.02
C HIS A 302 -6.92 11.51 17.24
N LEU A 303 -8.11 10.91 17.13
CA LEU A 303 -9.26 11.53 16.47
C LEU A 303 -10.16 12.28 17.48
N PRO A 304 -10.75 13.44 17.14
CA PRO A 304 -11.69 14.15 18.01
C PRO A 304 -12.88 13.28 18.40
N LEU A 305 -13.29 13.29 19.67
CA LEU A 305 -14.42 12.47 20.17
C LEU A 305 -15.77 12.75 19.48
N SER A 306 -15.91 13.91 18.83
CA SER A 306 -17.14 14.34 18.15
C SER A 306 -17.44 13.59 16.84
N GLU A 307 -16.45 12.91 16.26
CA GLU A 307 -16.63 12.15 15.02
C GLU A 307 -16.64 10.63 15.28
N PRO A 308 -17.38 9.85 14.48
CA PRO A 308 -17.35 8.40 14.58
C PRO A 308 -16.09 7.80 13.92
N ILE A 309 -15.77 6.57 14.28
CA ILE A 309 -14.84 5.71 13.52
C ILE A 309 -15.64 4.58 12.90
N ASP A 310 -15.52 4.42 11.59
CA ASP A 310 -16.18 3.33 10.86
C ASP A 310 -15.30 2.07 10.86
N LEU A 311 -15.91 0.93 11.16
CA LEU A 311 -15.29 -0.38 11.18
C LEU A 311 -15.94 -1.22 10.08
N LEU A 312 -15.26 -1.37 8.95
CA LEU A 312 -15.81 -1.98 7.73
C LEU A 312 -15.56 -3.49 7.75
N ASN A 313 -16.60 -4.29 7.96
CA ASN A 313 -16.50 -5.75 8.04
C ASN A 313 -17.28 -6.42 6.90
N VAL A 314 -16.55 -7.05 5.98
CA VAL A 314 -17.12 -7.72 4.80
C VAL A 314 -17.38 -9.20 5.06
N ALA A 315 -18.53 -9.70 4.63
CA ALA A 315 -18.88 -11.11 4.67
C ALA A 315 -19.52 -11.53 3.34
N PHE A 316 -19.02 -12.61 2.76
CA PHE A 316 -19.52 -13.16 1.50
C PHE A 316 -20.50 -14.30 1.74
N GLU A 317 -21.60 -14.30 0.99
CA GLU A 317 -22.49 -15.45 0.92
C GLU A 317 -21.74 -16.65 0.31
N ASN A 318 -21.79 -17.79 0.99
CA ASN A 318 -21.19 -19.04 0.53
C ASN A 318 -22.27 -20.13 0.31
N PRO A 319 -22.75 -20.31 -0.93
CA PRO A 319 -23.78 -21.30 -1.25
C PRO A 319 -23.39 -22.74 -0.89
N ARG A 320 -22.09 -23.09 -0.95
CA ARG A 320 -21.60 -24.44 -0.63
C ARG A 320 -21.69 -24.73 0.87
N ALA A 321 -21.32 -23.76 1.70
CA ALA A 321 -21.44 -23.86 3.15
C ALA A 321 -22.92 -23.97 3.58
N GLN A 322 -23.82 -23.28 2.88
CA GLN A 322 -25.27 -23.37 3.10
C GLN A 322 -25.81 -24.77 2.78
N ASN A 323 -25.45 -25.34 1.63
CA ASN A 323 -25.89 -26.68 1.24
C ASN A 323 -25.37 -27.76 2.20
N ALA A 324 -24.14 -27.62 2.71
CA ALA A 324 -23.57 -28.52 3.72
C ALA A 324 -24.27 -28.42 5.09
N LYS A 325 -24.65 -27.20 5.52
CA LYS A 325 -25.43 -27.00 6.75
C LYS A 325 -26.84 -27.57 6.65
N GLN A 326 -27.51 -27.40 5.51
CA GLN A 326 -28.83 -27.98 5.26
C GLN A 326 -28.82 -29.52 5.22
N GLN A 327 -27.74 -30.13 4.73
CA GLN A 327 -27.57 -31.59 4.76
C GLN A 327 -27.35 -32.12 6.19
N LYS A 328 -26.55 -31.42 7.02
CA LYS A 328 -26.34 -31.78 8.43
C LYS A 328 -27.61 -31.62 9.30
N GLN A 329 -28.41 -30.58 9.04
CA GLN A 329 -29.69 -30.38 9.74
C GLN A 329 -30.75 -31.45 9.38
N LYS A 330 -30.66 -32.07 8.19
CA LYS A 330 -31.54 -33.21 7.82
C LYS A 330 -31.14 -34.52 8.50
N SER A 331 -29.90 -34.66 8.98
CA SER A 331 -29.43 -35.85 9.71
C SER A 331 -29.64 -35.79 11.23
N GLU A 332 -29.87 -34.60 11.80
CA GLU A 332 -30.11 -34.41 13.23
C GLU A 332 -31.55 -33.94 13.49
N ASN A 333 -32.41 -34.83 13.99
CA ASN A 333 -33.77 -34.51 14.47
C ASN A 333 -33.72 -33.59 15.71
N SER A 334 -33.39 -32.31 15.52
CA SER A 334 -33.34 -31.33 16.59
C SER A 334 -34.35 -30.20 16.35
N ASN A 335 -35.46 -30.29 17.10
CA ASN A 335 -36.44 -29.23 17.31
C ASN A 335 -35.79 -28.07 18.11
N SER A 336 -34.93 -27.29 17.48
CA SER A 336 -34.47 -26.01 18.03
C SER A 336 -34.83 -24.87 17.08
N ASN A 337 -35.87 -24.12 17.47
CA ASN A 337 -36.38 -22.94 16.76
C ASN A 337 -35.50 -21.68 16.98
N ASN A 338 -34.17 -21.82 17.02
CA ASN A 338 -33.26 -20.67 17.02
C ASN A 338 -32.67 -20.44 15.61
N ASN A 339 -33.56 -20.25 14.64
CA ASN A 339 -33.21 -20.02 13.23
C ASN A 339 -32.92 -18.54 12.92
N ASN A 340 -32.00 -17.90 13.64
CA ASN A 340 -31.50 -16.56 13.29
C ASN A 340 -29.97 -16.53 13.06
N THR A 341 -29.37 -17.66 12.69
CA THR A 341 -28.01 -17.63 12.13
C THR A 341 -28.08 -17.13 10.70
N THR A 342 -27.80 -15.84 10.49
CA THR A 342 -27.74 -15.25 9.15
C THR A 342 -26.67 -15.95 8.32
N VAL A 343 -26.85 -15.98 7.00
CA VAL A 343 -25.88 -16.56 6.04
C VAL A 343 -24.49 -15.91 6.14
N TYR A 344 -24.43 -14.70 6.69
CA TYR A 344 -23.24 -13.85 6.82
C TYR A 344 -22.54 -13.96 8.17
N ASN A 345 -22.97 -14.87 9.06
CA ASN A 345 -22.25 -15.20 10.30
C ASN A 345 -20.98 -16.01 10.00
N THR A 346 -20.04 -15.43 9.26
CA THR A 346 -18.68 -15.93 9.06
C THR A 346 -17.86 -15.77 10.35
N PRO A 347 -16.74 -16.51 10.50
CA PRO A 347 -15.84 -16.32 11.65
C PRO A 347 -15.46 -14.85 11.85
N ASP A 348 -15.03 -14.16 10.79
CA ASP A 348 -14.63 -12.75 10.83
C ASP A 348 -15.80 -11.82 11.21
N ARG A 349 -17.03 -12.09 10.76
CA ARG A 349 -18.20 -11.29 11.17
C ARG A 349 -18.47 -11.45 12.67
N ILE A 350 -18.40 -12.69 13.18
CA ILE A 350 -18.66 -12.98 14.59
C ILE A 350 -17.57 -12.36 15.47
N THR A 351 -16.30 -12.57 15.12
CA THR A 351 -15.16 -11.99 15.85
C THR A 351 -15.21 -10.47 15.76
N GLY A 352 -15.53 -9.89 14.60
CA GLY A 352 -15.74 -8.46 14.42
C GLY A 352 -16.79 -7.89 15.37
N ARG A 353 -17.98 -8.49 15.45
CA ARG A 353 -19.02 -8.04 16.40
C ARG A 353 -18.55 -8.07 17.85
N ASN A 354 -17.89 -9.14 18.27
CA ASN A 354 -17.35 -9.26 19.63
C ASN A 354 -16.30 -8.17 19.90
N SER A 355 -15.41 -7.95 18.95
CA SER A 355 -14.32 -6.97 19.04
C SER A 355 -14.82 -5.54 19.12
N VAL A 356 -15.91 -5.20 18.41
CA VAL A 356 -16.55 -3.88 18.58
C VAL A 356 -17.14 -3.70 19.98
N GLN A 357 -17.66 -4.77 20.60
CA GLN A 357 -18.11 -4.68 22.00
C GLN A 357 -16.95 -4.43 22.96
N GLU A 358 -15.76 -4.96 22.67
CA GLU A 358 -14.55 -4.67 23.44
C GLU A 358 -14.11 -3.22 23.25
N LEU A 359 -14.07 -2.72 22.01
CA LEU A 359 -13.77 -1.32 21.72
C LEU A 359 -14.75 -0.36 22.41
N ARG A 360 -16.05 -0.69 22.45
CA ARG A 360 -17.08 0.09 23.17
C ARG A 360 -16.89 0.08 24.69
N LYS A 361 -16.25 -0.94 25.25
CA LYS A 361 -15.88 -0.97 26.68
C LYS A 361 -14.63 -0.12 26.95
N ILE A 362 -13.66 -0.17 26.04
CA ILE A 362 -12.38 0.57 26.16
C ILE A 362 -12.59 2.07 25.96
N ALA A 363 -13.44 2.44 25.00
CA ALA A 363 -13.72 3.82 24.61
C ALA A 363 -15.25 4.03 24.49
N PRO A 364 -15.99 4.12 25.62
CA PRO A 364 -17.45 4.24 25.63
C PRO A 364 -17.96 5.57 25.08
N GLU A 365 -17.16 6.63 25.14
CA GLU A 365 -17.48 7.96 24.62
C GLU A 365 -17.35 8.07 23.09
N ARG A 366 -16.76 7.06 22.44
CA ARG A 366 -16.59 7.02 20.98
C ARG A 366 -17.78 6.35 20.32
N THR A 367 -18.30 6.98 19.28
CA THR A 367 -19.20 6.32 18.35
C THR A 367 -18.42 5.40 17.42
N TRP A 368 -18.64 4.09 17.56
CA TRP A 368 -18.10 3.05 16.69
C TRP A 368 -19.19 2.55 15.76
N HIS A 369 -19.10 2.87 14.47
CA HIS A 369 -20.00 2.33 13.45
C HIS A 369 -19.45 1.01 12.94
N PHE A 370 -20.00 -0.11 13.41
CA PHE A 370 -19.70 -1.41 12.83
C PHE A 370 -20.53 -1.60 11.57
N VAL A 371 -19.91 -1.38 10.41
CA VAL A 371 -20.57 -1.45 9.11
C VAL A 371 -20.49 -2.88 8.58
N GLU A 372 -21.61 -3.56 8.62
CA GLU A 372 -21.78 -4.93 8.16
C GLU A 372 -22.02 -4.96 6.65
N ILE A 373 -20.97 -5.27 5.89
CA ILE A 373 -21.01 -5.33 4.43
C ILE A 373 -21.32 -6.78 4.02
N ASN A 374 -22.59 -7.05 3.76
CA ASN A 374 -23.09 -8.36 3.34
C ASN A 374 -23.06 -8.45 1.82
N VAL A 375 -22.25 -9.36 1.26
CA VAL A 375 -22.06 -9.50 -0.19
C VAL A 375 -22.76 -10.76 -0.69
N PRO A 376 -23.88 -10.63 -1.44
CA PRO A 376 -24.53 -11.76 -2.09
C PRO A 376 -23.61 -12.45 -3.10
N TYR A 377 -23.76 -13.76 -3.28
CA TYR A 377 -22.92 -14.52 -4.20
C TYR A 377 -23.06 -14.02 -5.66
N SER A 378 -24.29 -13.69 -6.07
CA SER A 378 -24.56 -13.13 -7.39
C SER A 378 -23.80 -11.83 -7.64
N GLU A 379 -23.80 -10.91 -6.67
CA GLU A 379 -23.09 -9.64 -6.75
C GLU A 379 -21.56 -9.87 -6.84
N ALA A 380 -21.02 -10.73 -5.97
CA ALA A 380 -19.61 -11.10 -6.00
C ALA A 380 -19.17 -11.62 -7.37
N MET A 381 -20.01 -12.45 -8.01
CA MET A 381 -19.72 -12.98 -9.35
C MET A 381 -19.88 -11.93 -10.45
N THR A 382 -20.84 -11.00 -10.34
CA THR A 382 -21.00 -9.89 -11.28
C THR A 382 -19.75 -9.01 -11.34
N TYR A 383 -19.13 -8.71 -10.19
CA TYR A 383 -17.94 -7.86 -10.13
C TYR A 383 -16.61 -8.61 -10.24
N ARG A 384 -16.61 -9.94 -10.25
CA ARG A 384 -15.39 -10.76 -10.27
C ARG A 384 -14.40 -10.34 -11.35
N ASN A 385 -14.83 -10.27 -12.61
CA ASN A 385 -13.96 -9.88 -13.72
C ASN A 385 -13.49 -8.42 -13.62
N HIS A 386 -14.35 -7.55 -13.10
CA HIS A 386 -13.97 -6.17 -12.86
C HIS A 386 -12.84 -6.07 -11.82
N ILE A 387 -12.87 -6.89 -10.76
CA ILE A 387 -11.85 -6.92 -9.72
C ILE A 387 -10.55 -7.54 -10.25
N ILE A 388 -10.64 -8.57 -11.09
CA ILE A 388 -9.48 -9.13 -11.80
C ILE A 388 -8.78 -8.06 -12.64
N ASP A 389 -9.54 -7.24 -13.38
CA ASP A 389 -8.99 -6.11 -14.13
C ASP A 389 -8.29 -5.08 -13.23
N LEU A 390 -8.76 -4.90 -11.98
CA LEU A 390 -8.21 -3.90 -11.05
C LEU A 390 -6.95 -4.36 -10.33
N MET A 391 -6.80 -5.67 -10.07
CA MET A 391 -5.63 -6.24 -9.40
C MET A 391 -4.46 -6.51 -10.35
N TYR A 392 -4.69 -6.45 -11.67
CA TYR A 392 -3.66 -6.61 -12.69
C TYR A 392 -2.43 -5.69 -12.41
N PRO A 393 -1.18 -6.20 -12.50
CA PRO A 393 -0.77 -7.46 -13.12
C PRO A 393 -0.84 -8.72 -12.23
N LEU A 394 -1.31 -8.61 -10.99
CA LEU A 394 -1.50 -9.78 -10.13
C LEU A 394 -2.58 -10.70 -10.69
N ASP A 395 -2.39 -12.01 -10.56
CA ASP A 395 -3.21 -13.02 -11.23
C ASP A 395 -3.50 -14.29 -10.41
N THR A 396 -3.09 -14.35 -9.14
CA THR A 396 -3.29 -15.56 -8.32
C THR A 396 -4.67 -15.61 -7.67
N VAL A 397 -5.05 -16.81 -7.21
CA VAL A 397 -6.31 -17.02 -6.46
C VAL A 397 -6.28 -16.28 -5.11
N MET A 398 -5.11 -16.18 -4.49
CA MET A 398 -4.94 -15.47 -3.22
C MET A 398 -5.13 -13.96 -3.42
N ASP A 399 -4.49 -13.40 -4.46
CA ASP A 399 -4.64 -11.99 -4.84
C ASP A 399 -6.09 -11.64 -5.07
N LEU A 400 -6.82 -12.48 -5.82
CA LEU A 400 -8.23 -12.24 -6.09
C LEU A 400 -9.08 -12.31 -4.81
N SER A 401 -8.75 -13.19 -3.87
CA SER A 401 -9.50 -13.32 -2.61
C SER A 401 -9.32 -12.06 -1.74
N ILE A 402 -8.08 -11.56 -1.65
CA ILE A 402 -7.74 -10.33 -0.93
C ILE A 402 -8.37 -9.12 -1.63
N ALA A 403 -8.18 -9.00 -2.96
CA ALA A 403 -8.71 -7.92 -3.76
C ALA A 403 -10.25 -7.85 -3.69
N MET A 404 -10.95 -8.99 -3.69
CA MET A 404 -12.39 -9.01 -3.50
C MET A 404 -12.79 -8.48 -2.11
N ALA A 405 -12.14 -8.93 -1.04
CA ALA A 405 -12.45 -8.45 0.31
C ALA A 405 -12.21 -6.93 0.43
N LEU A 406 -11.05 -6.44 -0.03
CA LEU A 406 -10.70 -5.02 -0.03
C LEU A 406 -11.65 -4.19 -0.90
N TRP A 407 -11.97 -4.65 -2.10
CA TRP A 407 -12.85 -3.93 -3.01
C TRP A 407 -14.25 -3.80 -2.43
N PHE A 408 -14.85 -4.89 -1.94
CA PHE A 408 -16.18 -4.85 -1.36
C PHE A 408 -16.23 -4.03 -0.07
N ALA A 409 -15.24 -4.19 0.81
CA ALA A 409 -15.15 -3.44 2.06
C ALA A 409 -14.97 -1.94 1.82
N SER A 410 -14.08 -1.55 0.90
CA SER A 410 -13.76 -0.13 0.64
C SER A 410 -14.88 0.67 -0.01
N ARG A 411 -15.92 0.01 -0.55
CA ARG A 411 -17.15 0.71 -0.97
C ARG A 411 -17.89 1.34 0.21
N GLY A 412 -17.68 0.85 1.43
CA GLY A 412 -18.30 1.39 2.64
C GLY A 412 -19.81 1.19 2.73
N LYS A 413 -20.41 0.39 1.85
CA LYS A 413 -21.88 0.20 1.75
C LYS A 413 -22.31 -1.05 2.50
N GLY A 414 -23.07 -0.88 3.57
CA GLY A 414 -23.55 -1.97 4.40
C GLY A 414 -24.70 -1.55 5.29
N GLU A 415 -24.77 -2.18 6.46
CA GLU A 415 -25.78 -1.91 7.48
C GLU A 415 -25.09 -1.70 8.83
N ILE A 416 -25.66 -0.85 9.68
CA ILE A 416 -25.22 -0.67 11.07
C ILE A 416 -26.34 -1.05 12.03
N ASP A 417 -25.98 -1.59 13.19
CA ASP A 417 -26.92 -1.87 14.27
C ASP A 417 -27.14 -0.60 15.12
N VAL A 418 -28.36 -0.06 15.04
CA VAL A 418 -28.85 1.05 15.86
C VAL A 418 -29.88 0.51 16.85
N ASN A 419 -29.44 0.24 18.08
CA ASN A 419 -30.30 -0.24 19.18
C ASN A 419 -31.10 -1.51 18.86
N GLY A 420 -30.52 -2.45 18.12
CA GLY A 420 -31.13 -3.72 17.72
C GLY A 420 -31.87 -3.65 16.37
N ALA A 421 -31.95 -2.48 15.74
CA ALA A 421 -32.49 -2.30 14.40
C ALA A 421 -31.34 -2.06 13.41
N TYR A 422 -31.30 -2.84 12.33
CA TYR A 422 -30.31 -2.64 11.26
C TYR A 422 -30.80 -1.54 10.30
N GLU A 423 -29.95 -0.55 10.08
CA GLU A 423 -30.19 0.56 9.16
C GLU A 423 -29.13 0.56 8.05
N SER A 424 -29.53 0.89 6.82
CA SER A 424 -28.61 1.03 5.70
C SER A 424 -27.63 2.18 5.93
N TYR A 425 -26.35 1.94 5.67
CA TYR A 425 -25.27 2.88 5.94
C TYR A 425 -24.24 2.89 4.80
N GLU A 426 -23.75 4.09 4.49
CA GLU A 426 -22.64 4.30 3.56
C GLU A 426 -21.54 5.11 4.26
N SER A 427 -20.37 4.51 4.41
CA SER A 427 -19.18 5.21 4.90
C SER A 427 -18.70 6.22 3.87
N HIS A 428 -18.39 7.42 4.34
CA HIS A 428 -17.78 8.48 3.52
C HIS A 428 -16.31 8.74 3.89
N ALA A 429 -15.71 7.86 4.70
CA ALA A 429 -14.31 7.97 5.05
C ALA A 429 -13.42 7.85 3.81
N ARG A 430 -12.54 8.83 3.62
CA ARG A 430 -11.60 8.87 2.48
C ARG A 430 -10.30 8.13 2.76
N VAL A 431 -9.98 7.94 4.03
CA VAL A 431 -8.79 7.21 4.49
C VAL A 431 -9.22 5.93 5.18
N LEU A 432 -8.72 4.82 4.66
CA LEU A 432 -8.97 3.49 5.19
C LEU A 432 -7.66 2.95 5.76
N ILE A 433 -7.69 2.52 7.01
CA ILE A 433 -6.55 1.91 7.70
C ILE A 433 -6.71 0.38 7.66
N SER A 434 -5.61 -0.31 7.41
CA SER A 434 -5.55 -1.76 7.33
C SER A 434 -4.46 -2.31 8.24
N GLY A 435 -4.68 -3.50 8.79
CA GLY A 435 -3.71 -4.26 9.58
C GLY A 435 -2.74 -5.11 8.76
N LEU A 436 -2.75 -4.98 7.43
CA LEU A 436 -1.84 -5.71 6.54
C LEU A 436 -0.37 -5.41 6.88
N GLY A 437 0.48 -6.44 6.80
CA GLY A 437 1.91 -6.34 7.14
C GLY A 437 2.24 -6.77 8.57
N ALA A 438 1.25 -6.87 9.47
CA ALA A 438 1.50 -7.24 10.86
C ALA A 438 2.00 -8.67 11.01
N ASP A 439 1.38 -9.63 10.28
CA ASP A 439 1.76 -11.03 10.32
C ASP A 439 3.19 -11.26 9.80
N GLU A 440 3.58 -10.55 8.73
CA GLU A 440 4.91 -10.60 8.13
C GLU A 440 5.99 -10.02 9.07
N GLN A 441 5.67 -8.92 9.77
CA GLN A 441 6.61 -8.26 10.68
C GLN A 441 6.76 -8.99 12.03
N LEU A 442 5.66 -9.58 12.54
CA LEU A 442 5.60 -10.14 13.89
C LEU A 442 5.58 -11.67 13.92
N GLY A 443 5.65 -12.33 12.76
CA GLY A 443 5.62 -13.78 12.70
C GLY A 443 4.23 -14.36 12.98
N GLY A 444 3.14 -13.70 12.56
CA GLY A 444 1.76 -14.06 12.91
C GLY A 444 1.15 -15.26 12.18
N TYR A 445 1.72 -15.69 11.04
CA TYR A 445 1.19 -16.84 10.31
C TYR A 445 1.32 -18.19 11.05
N SER A 446 0.35 -19.07 10.83
CA SER A 446 0.39 -20.44 11.39
C SER A 446 1.64 -21.23 10.97
N ARG A 447 2.17 -21.00 9.77
CA ARG A 447 3.42 -21.62 9.30
C ARG A 447 4.64 -21.23 10.13
N HIS A 448 4.67 -20.03 10.72
CA HIS A 448 5.74 -19.62 11.63
C HIS A 448 5.74 -20.45 12.90
N ARG A 449 4.55 -20.61 13.50
CA ARG A 449 4.37 -21.51 14.65
C ARG A 449 4.76 -22.95 14.32
N GLU A 450 4.36 -23.46 13.15
CA GLU A 450 4.75 -24.81 12.74
C GLU A 450 6.26 -24.92 12.47
N ALA A 451 6.90 -23.91 11.88
CA ALA A 451 8.35 -23.86 11.70
C ALA A 451 9.09 -23.94 13.05
N PHE A 452 8.64 -23.16 14.04
CA PHE A 452 9.17 -23.21 15.41
C PHE A 452 9.02 -24.61 16.03
N ARG A 453 7.82 -25.20 15.96
CA ARG A 453 7.56 -26.56 16.51
C ARG A 453 8.46 -27.64 15.93
N HIS A 454 8.82 -27.53 14.65
CA HIS A 454 9.61 -28.56 13.96
C HIS A 454 11.12 -28.34 14.03
N GLY A 455 11.61 -27.16 14.43
CA GLY A 455 13.03 -26.86 14.36
C GLY A 455 13.49 -25.67 15.18
N GLY A 456 12.75 -25.29 16.23
CA GLY A 456 13.10 -24.23 17.16
C GLY A 456 13.22 -22.86 16.51
N TRP A 457 13.99 -21.99 17.17
CA TRP A 457 14.22 -20.61 16.76
C TRP A 457 14.92 -20.50 15.41
N GLU A 458 15.89 -21.37 15.09
CA GLU A 458 16.61 -21.28 13.81
C GLU A 458 15.65 -21.48 12.63
N ARG A 459 14.73 -22.45 12.74
CA ARG A 459 13.77 -22.73 11.68
C ARG A 459 12.71 -21.65 11.57
N LEU A 460 12.27 -21.06 12.69
CA LEU A 460 11.39 -19.90 12.70
C LEU A 460 12.04 -18.71 12.00
N ILE A 461 13.28 -18.36 12.36
CA ILE A 461 14.02 -17.24 11.75
C ILE A 461 14.18 -17.47 10.25
N SER A 462 14.52 -18.69 9.83
CA SER A 462 14.59 -19.03 8.40
C SER A 462 13.25 -18.89 7.69
N GLU A 463 12.14 -19.27 8.34
CA GLU A 463 10.80 -19.20 7.74
C GLU A 463 10.34 -17.75 7.59
N VAL A 464 10.50 -16.92 8.63
CA VAL A 464 10.12 -15.49 8.60
C VAL A 464 10.93 -14.72 7.56
N ASN A 465 12.22 -15.06 7.38
CA ASN A 465 13.03 -14.43 6.33
C ASN A 465 12.57 -14.76 4.89
N ASN A 466 11.76 -15.81 4.70
CA ASN A 466 11.16 -16.11 3.39
C ASN A 466 9.93 -15.24 3.09
N ASP A 467 9.43 -14.50 4.07
CA ASP A 467 8.29 -13.61 3.88
C ASP A 467 8.67 -12.50 2.90
N HIS A 468 7.73 -12.16 2.00
CA HIS A 468 8.02 -11.30 0.86
C HIS A 468 8.53 -9.91 1.27
N PHE A 469 8.16 -9.45 2.46
CA PHE A 469 8.71 -8.26 3.12
C PHE A 469 10.24 -8.28 3.18
N PHE A 470 10.84 -9.43 3.50
CA PHE A 470 12.30 -9.61 3.60
C PHE A 470 12.91 -10.16 2.31
N SER A 471 12.17 -10.95 1.53
CA SER A 471 12.65 -11.52 0.26
C SER A 471 12.95 -10.44 -0.80
N ASN A 472 12.13 -9.39 -0.91
CA ASN A 472 12.40 -8.27 -1.83
C ASN A 472 13.65 -7.45 -1.43
N MET A 473 13.93 -7.36 -0.12
CA MET A 473 15.17 -6.74 0.38
C MET A 473 16.41 -7.57 0.05
N ILE A 474 16.31 -8.89 0.16
CA ILE A 474 17.41 -9.82 -0.18
C ILE A 474 17.62 -9.87 -1.70
N CYS A 475 16.55 -9.86 -2.51
CA CYS A 475 16.64 -9.75 -3.98
C CYS A 475 17.40 -8.49 -4.40
N ALA A 476 17.12 -7.32 -3.81
CA ALA A 476 17.75 -6.05 -4.21
C ALA A 476 19.28 -6.08 -4.07
N GLU A 477 19.80 -6.58 -2.95
CA GLU A 477 21.25 -6.63 -2.67
C GLU A 477 21.95 -7.77 -3.44
N THR A 478 21.29 -8.93 -3.56
CA THR A 478 21.84 -10.11 -4.26
C THR A 478 21.82 -9.92 -5.78
N CYS A 479 20.75 -9.35 -6.34
CA CYS A 479 20.66 -9.05 -7.78
C CYS A 479 21.62 -7.94 -8.20
N TYR A 480 21.87 -6.94 -7.35
CA TYR A 480 22.89 -5.90 -7.59
C TYR A 480 24.31 -6.51 -7.63
N GLN A 481 24.62 -7.43 -6.71
CA GLN A 481 25.94 -8.10 -6.70
C GLN A 481 26.12 -9.13 -7.81
N MET A 482 25.03 -9.74 -8.30
CA MET A 482 25.07 -10.84 -9.27
C MET A 482 24.67 -10.45 -10.70
N ASN A 483 24.27 -9.20 -10.94
CA ASN A 483 23.88 -8.69 -12.27
C ASN A 483 22.75 -9.53 -12.92
N ILE A 484 21.77 -9.95 -12.09
CA ILE A 484 20.67 -10.85 -12.49
C ILE A 484 19.40 -10.05 -12.79
N ASP A 485 18.70 -10.41 -13.86
CA ASP A 485 17.41 -9.87 -14.29
C ASP A 485 16.34 -9.93 -13.18
N THR A 486 15.89 -8.76 -12.73
CA THR A 486 14.97 -8.56 -11.60
C THR A 486 13.50 -8.77 -11.96
N THR A 487 13.16 -9.09 -13.22
CA THR A 487 11.78 -9.30 -13.69
C THR A 487 11.04 -10.47 -13.03
N ARG A 488 11.74 -11.31 -12.25
CA ARG A 488 11.16 -12.47 -11.54
C ARG A 488 10.94 -12.29 -10.03
N CYS A 489 11.41 -11.20 -9.40
CA CYS A 489 11.08 -10.92 -7.99
C CYS A 489 9.70 -10.24 -7.96
N ARG A 490 8.64 -11.00 -7.67
CA ARG A 490 7.26 -10.49 -7.57
C ARG A 490 7.11 -9.60 -6.32
N SER A 491 6.71 -8.36 -6.53
CA SER A 491 6.42 -7.39 -5.47
C SER A 491 4.97 -7.55 -4.99
N ASP A 492 4.75 -8.47 -4.05
CA ASP A 492 3.44 -8.65 -3.42
C ASP A 492 3.40 -7.93 -2.07
N ILE A 493 3.02 -6.63 -2.04
CA ILE A 493 2.45 -5.92 -0.87
C ILE A 493 1.48 -4.83 -1.37
N LEU A 494 0.21 -4.87 -0.92
CA LEU A 494 -0.89 -3.92 -1.24
C LEU A 494 -1.14 -2.90 -0.13
#